data_AF-K1Z2H0-F1
#
_entry.id   AF-K1Z2H0-F1
#
_cell.length_a   1.000
_cell.length_b   1.000
_cell.length_c   1.000
_cell.angle_alpha   90.00
_cell.angle_beta   90.00
_cell.angle_gamma   90.00
#
_symmetry.space_group_name_H-M   'P 1'
#
loop_
_entity.id
_entity.type
_entity.pdbx_description
1 polymer ?
#
loop_
_entity_poly.entity_id
_entity_poly.type
_entity_poly.pdbx_seq_one_letter_code
_entity_poly.pdbx_strand_id
1 'polypeptide(L)'
;MEVGNILIGACVGKVAELLKDMVTYSPPRVIIEDHPSVSMPDTLFDPENSAIILKTVFCFNERNVNGFLFLITSHNSVAWLKKALADFMEQYE
;
A
#
# COMPACT_ATOMS: atom_id res chain seq x y z
N MET A 1 -0.98 16.87 5.05
CA MET A 1 -2.15 16.11 4.56
C MET A 1 -2.06 15.86 3.05
N GLU A 2 -1.75 16.90 2.26
CA GLU A 2 -1.68 16.82 0.79
C GLU A 2 -0.57 15.89 0.26
N VAL A 3 0.63 15.91 0.86
CA VAL A 3 1.74 15.01 0.49
C VAL A 3 1.38 13.53 0.67
N GLY A 4 0.67 13.17 1.75
CA GLY A 4 0.23 11.79 1.97
C GLY A 4 -0.77 11.34 0.91
N ASN A 5 -1.69 12.22 0.51
CA ASN A 5 -2.64 11.95 -0.55
C ASN A 5 -1.97 11.78 -1.91
N ILE A 6 -0.97 12.61 -2.23
CA ILE A 6 -0.19 12.48 -3.47
C ILE A 6 0.59 11.16 -3.47
N LEU A 7 1.30 10.84 -2.40
CA LEU A 7 2.13 9.64 -2.32
C LEU A 7 1.29 8.36 -2.39
N ILE A 8 0.24 8.25 -1.56
CA ILE A 8 -0.62 7.07 -1.54
C ILE A 8 -1.42 6.96 -2.83
N GLY A 9 -1.96 8.06 -3.36
CA GLY A 9 -2.68 8.07 -4.63
C GLY A 9 -1.81 7.61 -5.80
N ALA A 10 -0.56 8.08 -5.87
CA ALA A 10 0.38 7.65 -6.91
C ALA A 10 0.76 6.16 -6.77
N CYS A 11 1.03 5.69 -5.55
CA CYS A 11 1.35 4.28 -5.31
C CYS A 11 0.17 3.37 -5.65
N VAL A 12 -1.02 3.64 -5.11
CA VAL A 12 -2.23 2.83 -5.32
C VAL A 12 -2.67 2.89 -6.78
N GLY A 13 -2.64 4.07 -7.39
CA GLY A 13 -2.96 4.26 -8.80
C GLY A 13 -2.02 3.46 -9.72
N LYS A 14 -0.71 3.48 -9.45
CA LYS A 14 0.24 2.71 -10.27
C LYS A 14 0.06 1.21 -10.09
N VAL A 15 -0.19 0.75 -8.86
CA VAL A 15 -0.51 -0.66 -8.60
C VAL A 15 -1.76 -1.08 -9.38
N ALA A 16 -2.84 -0.31 -9.34
CA ALA A 16 -4.06 -0.61 -10.09
C ALA A 16 -3.83 -0.66 -11.62
N GLU A 17 -3.09 0.32 -12.15
CA GLU A 17 -2.71 0.36 -13.56
C GLU A 17 -1.91 -0.88 -13.98
N LEU A 18 -0.88 -1.25 -13.20
CA LEU A 18 -0.02 -2.41 -13.48
C LEU A 18 -0.80 -3.72 -13.45
N LEU A 19 -1.79 -3.82 -12.56
CA LEU A 19 -2.62 -5.01 -12.40
C LEU A 19 -3.85 -4.99 -13.33
N LYS A 20 -3.95 -3.98 -14.21
CA LYS A 20 -5.05 -3.78 -15.18
C LYS A 20 -6.44 -3.81 -14.53
N ASP A 21 -6.55 -3.19 -13.36
CA ASP A 21 -7.79 -3.21 -12.57
C ASP A 21 -8.18 -1.79 -12.10
N MET A 22 -9.45 -1.63 -11.74
CA MET A 22 -10.00 -0.39 -11.20
C MET A 22 -10.11 -0.52 -9.69
N VAL A 23 -9.33 0.26 -8.96
CA VAL A 23 -9.43 0.34 -7.51
C VAL A 23 -10.19 1.59 -7.10
N THR A 24 -11.06 1.44 -6.10
CA THR A 24 -11.62 2.57 -5.36
C THR A 24 -10.94 2.64 -4.01
N TYR A 25 -10.68 3.84 -3.52
CA TYR A 25 -10.06 4.06 -2.22
C TYR A 25 -10.75 5.20 -1.49
N SER A 26 -10.77 5.09 -0.17
CA SER A 26 -11.20 6.18 0.70
C SER A 26 -10.05 7.20 0.87
N PRO A 27 -10.37 8.47 1.17
CA PRO A 27 -9.34 9.46 1.47
C PRO A 27 -8.39 9.00 2.58
N PRO A 28 -7.08 9.29 2.48
CA PRO A 28 -6.12 8.85 3.48
C PRO A 28 -6.43 9.49 4.83
N ARG A 29 -6.42 8.66 5.89
CA ARG A 29 -6.55 9.14 7.27
C ARG A 29 -5.17 9.34 7.86
N VAL A 30 -4.93 10.51 8.44
CA VAL A 30 -3.71 10.81 9.18
C VAL A 30 -3.98 10.54 10.65
N ILE A 31 -3.15 9.70 11.24
CA ILE A 31 -3.17 9.37 12.67
C ILE A 31 -1.81 9.79 13.22
N ILE A 32 -1.80 10.64 14.25
CA ILE A 32 -0.59 11.10 14.95
C ILE A 32 -0.77 10.65 16.39
N GLU A 33 -0.15 9.54 16.75
CA GLU A 33 -0.30 8.90 18.04
C GLU A 33 1.06 8.37 18.51
N ASP A 34 1.39 8.61 19.78
CA ASP A 34 2.65 8.16 20.38
C ASP A 34 2.65 6.65 20.67
N HIS A 35 1.49 6.00 20.59
CA HIS A 35 1.31 4.55 20.69
C HIS A 35 0.43 4.00 19.56
N PRO A 36 1.02 3.33 18.56
CA PRO A 36 0.29 2.79 17.41
C PRO A 36 -0.83 1.82 17.80
N SER A 37 -0.63 1.05 18.87
CA SER A 37 -1.55 0.01 19.35
C SER A 37 -2.88 0.53 19.87
N VAL A 38 -3.00 1.83 20.17
CA VAL A 38 -4.24 2.42 20.72
C VAL A 38 -5.16 2.95 19.60
N SER A 39 -4.60 3.16 18.40
CA SER A 39 -5.24 3.97 17.35
C SER A 39 -5.63 3.21 16.09
N MET A 40 -5.12 1.99 15.93
CA MET A 40 -5.50 1.08 14.85
C MET A 40 -6.63 0.18 15.35
N PRO A 41 -7.86 0.29 14.80
CA PRO A 41 -8.94 -0.62 15.16
C PRO A 41 -8.53 -2.09 14.96
N ASP A 42 -8.77 -2.94 15.95
CA ASP A 42 -8.52 -4.39 15.85
C ASP A 42 -9.25 -5.02 14.65
N THR A 43 -10.34 -4.40 14.20
CA THR A 43 -11.12 -4.80 13.02
C THR A 43 -10.41 -4.57 11.69
N LEU A 44 -9.29 -3.84 11.65
CA LEU A 44 -8.49 -3.66 10.44
C LEU A 44 -7.62 -4.89 10.12
N PHE A 45 -7.37 -5.75 11.10
CA PHE A 45 -6.44 -6.86 11.00
C PHE A 45 -7.16 -8.18 11.30
N ASP A 46 -7.65 -8.83 10.25
CA ASP A 46 -8.04 -10.24 10.32
C ASP A 46 -6.77 -11.10 10.35
N PRO A 47 -6.61 -12.05 11.30
CA PRO A 47 -5.47 -12.97 11.34
C PRO A 47 -5.26 -13.76 10.03
N GLU A 48 -6.31 -13.97 9.24
CA GLU A 48 -6.26 -14.66 7.95
C GLU A 48 -5.81 -13.73 6.80
N ASN A 49 -5.69 -12.43 7.05
CA ASN A 49 -5.18 -11.47 6.07
C ASN A 49 -3.66 -11.55 5.95
N SER A 50 -3.18 -11.40 4.73
CA SER A 50 -1.75 -11.24 4.47
C SER A 50 -1.38 -9.77 4.39
N ALA A 51 -0.27 -9.41 5.02
CA ALA A 51 0.31 -8.07 4.93
C ALA A 51 1.59 -8.08 4.07
N ILE A 52 1.64 -7.21 3.08
CA ILE A 52 2.87 -6.92 2.33
C ILE A 52 3.48 -5.66 2.94
N ILE A 53 4.74 -5.78 3.35
CA ILE A 53 5.50 -4.68 3.96
C ILE A 53 6.56 -4.21 2.98
N LEU A 54 6.51 -2.93 2.63
CA LEU A 54 7.44 -2.28 1.73
C LEU A 54 8.20 -1.23 2.52
N LYS A 55 9.53 -1.39 2.61
CA LYS A 55 10.39 -0.32 3.11
C LYS A 55 10.59 0.70 2.00
N THR A 56 10.24 1.95 2.28
CA THR A 56 10.29 3.05 1.31
C THR A 56 11.28 4.11 1.78
N VAL A 57 12.01 4.67 0.82
CA VAL A 57 12.89 5.82 1.03
C VAL A 57 12.53 6.86 -0.01
N PHE A 58 12.00 7.99 0.45
CA PHE A 58 11.71 9.14 -0.39
C PHE A 58 12.88 10.11 -0.28
N CYS A 59 13.65 10.23 -1.35
CA CYS A 59 14.81 11.13 -1.39
C CYS A 59 14.35 12.55 -1.76
N PHE A 60 14.54 13.51 -0.85
CA PHE A 60 14.36 14.93 -1.13
C PHE A 60 15.71 15.65 -1.11
N ASN A 61 15.77 16.82 -1.75
CA ASN A 61 17.00 17.61 -1.87
C ASN A 61 17.71 17.86 -0.53
N GLU A 62 16.94 18.08 0.54
CA GLU A 62 17.48 18.42 1.86
C GLU A 62 17.56 17.24 2.82
N ARG A 63 16.71 16.22 2.64
CA ARG A 63 16.67 15.04 3.52
C ARG A 63 15.93 13.86 2.89
N ASN A 64 16.29 12.67 3.30
CA ASN A 64 15.50 11.48 3.00
C ASN A 64 14.40 11.28 4.04
N VAL A 65 13.23 10.87 3.58
CA VAL A 65 12.13 10.41 4.43
C VAL A 65 12.05 8.90 4.30
N ASN A 66 12.33 8.20 5.39
CA ASN A 66 12.22 6.75 5.46
C ASN A 66 10.84 6.39 6.01
N GLY A 67 10.22 5.35 5.46
CA GLY A 67 8.91 4.90 5.91
C GLY A 67 8.65 3.45 5.56
N PHE A 68 7.55 2.94 6.11
CA PHE A 68 6.99 1.65 5.74
C PHE A 68 5.64 1.88 5.09
N LEU A 69 5.39 1.18 3.99
CA LEU A 69 4.08 1.07 3.37
C LEU A 69 3.57 -0.36 3.63
N PHE A 70 2.37 -0.45 4.18
CA PHE A 70 1.70 -1.70 4.49
C PHE A 70 0.51 -1.85 3.54
N LEU A 71 0.45 -2.98 2.83
CA LEU A 71 -0.72 -3.37 2.05
C LEU A 71 -1.34 -4.59 2.73
N ILE A 72 -2.49 -4.39 3.36
CA ILE A 72 -3.24 -5.45 4.02
C ILE A 72 -4.22 -6.00 3.00
N THR A 73 -4.14 -7.30 2.75
CA THR A 73 -4.90 -7.96 1.70
C THR A 73 -5.58 -9.21 2.25
N SER A 74 -6.81 -9.46 1.79
CA SER A 74 -7.45 -10.74 2.05
C SER A 74 -6.67 -11.86 1.37
N HIS A 75 -6.79 -13.08 1.88
CA HIS A 75 -6.16 -14.26 1.27
C HIS A 75 -6.48 -14.38 -0.24
N ASN A 76 -7.73 -14.09 -0.63
CA ASN A 76 -8.16 -14.14 -2.04
C ASN A 76 -7.48 -13.06 -2.90
N SER A 77 -7.24 -11.87 -2.33
CA SER A 77 -6.57 -10.77 -3.01
C SER A 77 -5.10 -11.05 -3.29
N VAL A 78 -4.43 -11.86 -2.45
CA VAL A 78 -3.03 -12.27 -2.67
C VAL A 78 -2.89 -13.14 -3.92
N ALA A 79 -3.80 -14.09 -4.11
CA ALA A 79 -3.79 -14.96 -5.28
C ALA A 79 -3.96 -14.15 -6.58
N TRP A 80 -4.89 -13.20 -6.57
CA TRP A 80 -5.08 -12.27 -7.68
C TRP A 80 -3.84 -11.41 -7.93
N LEU A 81 -3.24 -10.83 -6.89
CA LEU A 81 -2.04 -9.99 -7.00
C LEU A 81 -0.87 -10.76 -7.62
N LYS A 82 -0.66 -12.01 -7.20
CA LYS A 82 0.36 -12.90 -7.76
C LYS A 82 0.15 -13.14 -9.25
N LYS A 83 -1.09 -13.40 -9.66
CA LYS A 83 -1.43 -13.61 -11.07
C LYS A 83 -1.18 -12.36 -11.89
N ALA A 84 -1.70 -11.22 -11.45
CA ALA A 84 -1.53 -9.97 -12.16
C ALA A 84 -0.06 -9.51 -12.22
N LEU A 85 0.76 -9.85 -11.20
CA LEU A 85 2.20 -9.66 -11.26
C LEU A 85 2.87 -10.58 -12.31
N ALA A 86 2.47 -11.85 -12.41
CA ALA A 86 2.97 -12.76 -13.44
C ALA A 86 2.65 -12.25 -14.85
N ASP A 87 1.40 -11.85 -15.10
CA ASP A 87 0.95 -11.27 -16.37
C ASP A 87 1.69 -9.95 -16.72
N PHE A 88 2.14 -9.20 -15.71
CA PHE A 88 3.00 -8.04 -15.90
C PHE A 88 4.43 -8.43 -16.30
N MET A 89 5.00 -9.45 -15.63
CA MET A 89 6.37 -9.90 -15.86
C MET A 89 6.57 -10.58 -17.23
N GLU A 90 5.54 -11.27 -17.75
CA GLU A 90 5.56 -11.86 -19.10
C GLU A 90 5.85 -10.85 -20.22
N GLN A 91 5.61 -9.56 -19.98
CA GLN A 91 5.89 -8.49 -20.96
C GLN A 91 7.38 -8.15 -21.09
N TYR A 92 8.21 -8.69 -20.19
CA TYR A 92 9.66 -8.48 -20.16
C TYR A 92 10.44 -9.76 -20.53
N GLU A 93 9.75 -10.87 -20.81
CA GLU A 93 10.30 -12.11 -21.39
C GLU A 93 10.16 -12.13 -22.92
#